data_AF-A0A1T4U0X2-F1
#
_entry.id   AF-A0A1T4U0X2-F1
#
_cell.length_a   1.000
_cell.length_b   1.000
_cell.length_c   1.000
_cell.angle_alpha   90.00
_cell.angle_beta   90.00
_cell.angle_gamma   90.00
#
_symmetry.space_group_name_H-M   'P 1'
#
loop_
_entity.id
_entity.type
_entity.pdbx_description
1 polymer ?
#
loop_
_entity_poly.entity_id
_entity_poly.type
_entity_poly.pdbx_seq_one_letter_code
_entity_poly.pdbx_strand_id
1 'polypeptide(L)'
;MSEITLPTYQAVEAELKEQGLAAMPAELHGLLSGMICGGLAVDDESWAGPVCDYANEGEPMTDGAKMMVRTLFTTTADELIGGGFEFSLLMPDDDEPLAYRAEALTEWVSSFISGLGLMDLQKNQLSEEITEVLADLQEISQLGIDEEDDLEDQAALFEQVLEHVRMCVLSCHSELGQRLVNDDADEKPTVH
;
A
#
# COMPACT_ATOMS: atom_id res chain seq x y z
N MET A 1 -18.20 -3.46 18.77
CA MET A 1 -17.07 -4.06 18.03
C MET A 1 -16.00 -2.99 18.08
N SER A 2 -14.80 -3.30 18.55
CA SER A 2 -13.70 -2.35 18.44
C SER A 2 -13.48 -2.10 16.95
N GLU A 3 -13.45 -0.85 16.53
CA GLU A 3 -13.01 -0.50 15.17
C GLU A 3 -11.59 -1.05 15.01
N ILE A 4 -11.39 -1.90 14.00
CA ILE A 4 -10.05 -2.40 13.65
C ILE A 4 -9.47 -1.30 12.78
N THR A 5 -8.64 -0.45 13.38
CA THR A 5 -7.92 0.62 12.70
C THR A 5 -6.46 0.23 12.57
N LEU A 6 -5.76 0.78 11.58
CA LEU A 6 -4.32 0.64 11.50
C LEU A 6 -3.62 1.03 12.83
N PRO A 7 -2.58 0.29 13.24
CA PRO A 7 -1.70 0.71 14.32
C PRO A 7 -0.94 2.00 13.91
N THR A 8 -0.47 2.75 14.90
CA THR A 8 0.39 3.93 14.66
C THR A 8 1.71 3.54 14.02
N TYR A 9 2.29 4.42 13.21
CA TYR A 9 3.56 4.18 12.51
C TYR A 9 4.68 3.70 13.44
N GLN A 10 4.86 4.35 14.58
CA GLN A 10 5.91 4.02 15.56
C GLN A 10 5.67 2.67 16.24
N ALA A 11 4.41 2.22 16.36
CA ALA A 11 4.11 0.90 16.91
C ALA A 11 4.52 -0.20 15.92
N VAL A 12 4.25 0.00 14.63
CA VAL A 12 4.69 -0.91 13.57
C VAL A 12 6.22 -0.89 13.45
N GLU A 13 6.84 0.28 13.52
CA GLU A 13 8.30 0.42 13.47
C GLU A 13 8.98 -0.34 14.63
N ALA A 14 8.45 -0.19 15.85
CA ALA A 14 8.96 -0.90 17.02
C ALA A 14 8.83 -2.43 16.87
N GLU A 15 7.69 -2.90 16.36
CA GLU A 15 7.43 -4.33 16.16
C GLU A 15 8.30 -4.90 15.01
N LEU A 16 8.47 -4.18 13.91
CA LEU A 16 9.39 -4.57 12.83
C LEU A 16 10.80 -4.77 13.36
N LYS A 17 11.27 -3.83 14.17
CA LYS A 17 12.58 -3.90 14.82
C LYS A 17 12.70 -5.05 15.82
N GLU A 18 11.65 -5.31 16.61
CA GLU A 18 11.62 -6.43 17.54
C GLU A 18 11.68 -7.78 16.83
N GLN A 19 10.97 -7.90 15.69
CA GLN A 19 10.93 -9.10 14.87
C GLN A 19 12.14 -9.24 13.93
N GLY A 20 12.97 -8.21 13.82
CA GLY A 20 14.18 -8.19 13.00
C GLY A 20 13.93 -8.01 11.50
N LEU A 21 12.85 -7.34 11.12
CA LEU A 21 12.55 -7.01 9.72
C LEU A 21 13.28 -5.73 9.32
N ALA A 22 13.86 -5.73 8.12
CA ALA A 22 14.59 -4.58 7.58
C ALA A 22 13.68 -3.45 7.06
N ALA A 23 12.42 -3.78 6.75
CA ALA A 23 11.44 -2.86 6.16
C ALA A 23 11.18 -1.62 7.02
N MET A 24 10.82 -0.52 6.34
CA MET A 24 10.12 0.60 6.98
C MET A 24 8.60 0.35 7.03
N PRO A 25 7.86 0.88 8.03
CA PRO A 25 6.41 0.70 8.08
C PRO A 25 5.67 1.16 6.82
N ALA A 26 6.06 2.31 6.27
CA ALA A 26 5.48 2.87 5.04
C ALA A 26 5.70 1.94 3.84
N GLU A 27 6.92 1.45 3.68
CA GLU A 27 7.32 0.52 2.62
C GLU A 27 6.49 -0.78 2.69
N LEU A 28 6.43 -1.40 3.87
CA LEU A 28 5.65 -2.62 4.07
C LEU A 28 4.16 -2.40 3.79
N HIS A 29 3.58 -1.31 4.30
CA HIS A 29 2.17 -1.01 4.06
C HIS A 29 1.87 -0.74 2.59
N GLY A 30 2.74 0.00 1.89
CA GLY A 30 2.64 0.23 0.46
C GLY A 30 2.63 -1.08 -0.32
N LEU A 31 3.60 -1.97 -0.05
CA LEU A 31 3.71 -3.27 -0.70
C LEU A 31 2.45 -4.12 -0.53
N LEU A 32 1.95 -4.24 0.71
CA LEU A 32 0.74 -4.99 1.03
C LEU A 32 -0.49 -4.38 0.34
N SER A 33 -0.64 -3.05 0.39
CA SER A 33 -1.74 -2.32 -0.24
C SER A 33 -1.76 -2.56 -1.76
N GLY A 34 -0.59 -2.52 -2.42
CA GLY A 34 -0.46 -2.80 -3.85
C GLY A 34 -0.91 -4.21 -4.22
N MET A 35 -0.49 -5.21 -3.45
CA MET A 35 -0.92 -6.61 -3.65
C MET A 35 -2.43 -6.78 -3.47
N ILE A 36 -3.02 -6.17 -2.44
CA ILE A 36 -4.47 -6.21 -2.20
C ILE A 36 -5.23 -5.55 -3.36
N CYS A 37 -4.82 -4.35 -3.78
CA CYS A 37 -5.40 -3.65 -4.93
C CYS A 37 -5.28 -4.46 -6.24
N GLY A 38 -4.20 -5.23 -6.40
CA GLY A 38 -4.02 -6.10 -7.55
C GLY A 38 -4.77 -7.43 -7.48
N GLY A 39 -5.52 -7.68 -6.41
CA GLY A 39 -6.44 -8.83 -6.31
C GLY A 39 -6.05 -9.91 -5.33
N LEU A 40 -5.02 -9.71 -4.52
CA LEU A 40 -4.64 -10.70 -3.53
C LEU A 40 -5.74 -10.85 -2.48
N ALA A 41 -6.28 -12.06 -2.36
CA ALA A 41 -7.37 -12.35 -1.44
C ALA A 41 -6.91 -12.27 0.03
N VAL A 42 -7.81 -11.86 0.93
CA VAL A 42 -7.52 -11.64 2.37
C VAL A 42 -7.10 -12.92 3.09
N ASP A 43 -7.56 -14.08 2.62
CA ASP A 43 -7.22 -15.40 3.15
C ASP A 43 -5.95 -16.00 2.54
N ASP A 44 -5.42 -15.42 1.45
CA ASP A 44 -4.19 -15.85 0.80
C ASP A 44 -2.94 -15.45 1.62
N GLU A 45 -1.96 -16.34 1.65
CA GLU A 45 -0.65 -16.14 2.32
C GLU A 45 0.50 -15.92 1.32
N SER A 46 0.20 -15.83 0.03
CA SER A 46 1.20 -15.60 -1.01
C SER A 46 1.89 -14.23 -0.92
N TRP A 47 1.41 -13.31 -0.06
CA TRP A 47 2.12 -12.09 0.34
C TRP A 47 3.46 -12.37 1.05
N ALA A 48 3.62 -13.54 1.68
CA ALA A 48 4.79 -13.80 2.53
C ALA A 48 6.10 -13.88 1.73
N GLY A 49 6.08 -14.42 0.51
CA GLY A 49 7.25 -14.47 -0.37
C GLY A 49 7.71 -13.07 -0.80
N PRO A 50 6.85 -12.27 -1.44
CA PRO A 50 7.07 -10.85 -1.74
C PRO A 50 7.60 -10.04 -0.57
N VAL A 51 7.03 -10.18 0.63
CA VAL A 51 7.51 -9.45 1.82
C VAL A 51 8.93 -9.87 2.19
N CYS A 52 9.29 -11.15 2.07
CA CYS A 52 10.67 -11.57 2.27
C CYS A 52 11.61 -10.93 1.23
N ASP A 53 11.23 -11.01 -0.05
CA ASP A 53 12.08 -10.58 -1.16
C ASP A 53 12.28 -9.06 -1.23
N TYR A 54 11.21 -8.28 -0.99
CA TYR A 54 11.20 -6.84 -1.20
C TYR A 54 11.42 -6.05 0.09
N ALA A 55 10.95 -6.55 1.23
CA ALA A 55 10.94 -5.81 2.50
C ALA A 55 11.84 -6.46 3.58
N ASN A 56 12.45 -7.61 3.31
CA ASN A 56 13.30 -8.31 4.27
C ASN A 56 14.61 -8.86 3.66
N GLU A 57 15.12 -8.21 2.62
CA GLU A 57 16.41 -8.55 1.99
C GLU A 57 16.52 -10.01 1.49
N GLY A 58 15.39 -10.67 1.21
CA GLY A 58 15.31 -12.08 0.82
C GLY A 58 15.41 -13.07 1.99
N GLU A 59 15.54 -12.59 3.23
CA GLU A 59 15.60 -13.45 4.41
C GLU A 59 14.20 -13.90 4.85
N PRO A 60 14.05 -15.14 5.35
CA PRO A 60 12.77 -15.65 5.80
C PRO A 60 12.30 -14.94 7.08
N MET A 61 11.02 -14.56 7.11
CA MET A 61 10.38 -14.02 8.31
C MET A 61 10.24 -15.07 9.43
N THR A 62 10.41 -14.62 10.67
CA THR A 62 10.04 -15.38 11.87
C THR A 62 8.52 -15.59 11.97
N ASP A 63 8.07 -16.50 12.83
CA ASP A 63 6.63 -16.70 13.06
C ASP A 63 5.95 -15.44 13.65
N GLY A 64 6.68 -14.70 14.49
CA GLY A 64 6.21 -13.42 15.06
C GLY A 64 6.05 -12.35 14.00
N ALA A 65 7.05 -12.18 13.14
CA ALA A 65 6.99 -11.30 11.98
C ALA A 65 5.80 -11.61 11.07
N LYS A 66 5.60 -12.88 10.70
CA LYS A 66 4.47 -13.29 9.87
C LYS A 66 3.13 -12.94 10.50
N MET A 67 2.98 -13.13 11.81
CA MET A 67 1.75 -12.79 12.52
C MET A 67 1.47 -11.29 12.51
N MET A 68 2.50 -10.47 12.72
CA MET A 68 2.39 -9.01 12.64
C MET A 68 2.02 -8.56 11.22
N VAL A 69 2.76 -9.02 10.20
CA VAL A 69 2.49 -8.67 8.79
C VAL A 69 1.10 -9.13 8.38
N ARG A 70 0.66 -10.32 8.83
CA ARG A 70 -0.71 -10.80 8.60
C ARG A 70 -1.75 -9.86 9.20
N THR A 71 -1.52 -9.38 10.42
CA THR A 71 -2.44 -8.46 11.10
C THR A 71 -2.53 -7.13 10.35
N LEU A 72 -1.39 -6.61 9.88
CA LEU A 72 -1.35 -5.40 9.07
C LEU A 72 -2.10 -5.60 7.75
N PHE A 73 -1.81 -6.69 7.04
CA PHE A 73 -2.47 -7.06 5.78
C PHE A 73 -3.99 -7.15 5.92
N THR A 74 -4.49 -7.86 6.94
CA THR A 74 -5.94 -7.99 7.15
C THR A 74 -6.59 -6.66 7.51
N THR A 75 -5.91 -5.82 8.29
CA THR A 75 -6.42 -4.49 8.66
C THR A 75 -6.51 -3.59 7.43
N THR A 76 -5.45 -3.55 6.62
CA THR A 76 -5.42 -2.79 5.36
C THR A 76 -6.51 -3.27 4.39
N ALA A 77 -6.70 -4.58 4.27
CA ALA A 77 -7.76 -5.14 3.43
C ALA A 77 -9.17 -4.77 3.93
N ASP A 78 -9.39 -4.84 5.25
CA ASP A 78 -10.67 -4.45 5.85
C ASP A 78 -10.99 -2.96 5.59
N GLU A 79 -10.01 -2.06 5.72
CA GLU A 79 -10.19 -0.63 5.41
C GLU A 79 -10.51 -0.39 3.91
N LEU A 80 -9.87 -1.13 3.00
CA LEU A 80 -10.12 -1.04 1.56
C LEU A 80 -11.51 -1.57 1.17
N ILE A 81 -12.00 -2.61 1.84
CA ILE A 81 -13.31 -3.23 1.60
C ILE A 81 -14.45 -2.44 2.27
N GLY A 82 -14.18 -1.80 3.43
CA GLY A 82 -15.15 -1.16 4.32
C GLY A 82 -15.99 -0.01 3.75
N GLY A 83 -15.73 0.44 2.51
CA GLY A 83 -16.54 1.45 1.81
C GLY A 83 -15.78 2.70 1.36
N GLY A 84 -14.46 2.63 1.23
CA GLY A 84 -13.63 3.60 0.50
C GLY A 84 -13.34 4.94 1.20
N PHE A 85 -14.05 5.30 2.27
CA PHE A 85 -13.72 6.51 3.05
C PHE A 85 -12.71 6.27 4.17
N GLU A 86 -12.37 5.02 4.48
CA GLU A 86 -11.64 4.65 5.70
C GLU A 86 -10.17 4.25 5.46
N PHE A 87 -9.77 4.00 4.21
CA PHE A 87 -8.39 3.65 3.89
C PHE A 87 -7.43 4.76 4.33
N SER A 88 -6.47 4.38 5.17
CA SER A 88 -5.45 5.26 5.70
C SER A 88 -4.06 4.87 5.19
N LEU A 89 -3.21 5.87 4.97
CA LEU A 89 -1.79 5.63 4.67
C LEU A 89 -1.04 5.49 6.00
N LEU A 90 -0.27 4.40 6.16
CA LEU A 90 0.60 4.24 7.33
C LEU A 90 1.82 5.17 7.19
N MET A 91 1.71 6.36 7.79
CA MET A 91 2.67 7.47 7.67
C MET A 91 3.22 7.89 9.04
N PRO A 92 4.44 8.44 9.12
CA PRO A 92 4.91 9.08 10.35
C PRO A 92 3.97 10.19 10.81
N ASP A 93 3.95 10.45 12.11
CA ASP A 93 3.09 11.46 12.73
C ASP A 93 3.33 12.87 12.16
N ASP A 94 2.33 13.74 12.32
CA ASP A 94 2.33 15.10 11.74
C ASP A 94 3.35 16.05 12.37
N ASP A 95 3.86 15.73 13.57
CA ASP A 95 4.90 16.46 14.27
C ASP A 95 6.34 16.04 13.86
N GLU A 96 6.48 14.99 13.06
CA GLU A 96 7.77 14.59 12.49
C GLU A 96 8.23 15.55 11.37
N PRO A 97 9.55 15.66 11.11
CA PRO A 97 10.08 16.53 10.07
C PRO A 97 9.44 16.25 8.69
N LEU A 98 9.05 17.31 7.98
CA LEU A 98 8.39 17.21 6.67
C LEU A 98 9.21 16.38 5.66
N ALA A 99 10.54 16.55 5.66
CA ALA A 99 11.44 15.76 4.81
C ALA A 99 11.36 14.24 5.08
N TYR A 100 11.26 13.84 6.35
CA TYR A 100 11.11 12.44 6.74
C TYR A 100 9.73 11.88 6.36
N ARG A 101 8.67 12.67 6.55
CA ARG A 101 7.31 12.30 6.11
C ARG A 101 7.24 12.13 4.58
N ALA A 102 7.92 13.01 3.84
CA ALA A 102 7.99 12.93 2.38
C ALA A 102 8.78 11.71 1.89
N GLU A 103 9.92 11.40 2.51
CA GLU A 103 10.69 10.18 2.23
C GLU A 103 9.84 8.92 2.49
N ALA A 104 9.13 8.88 3.61
CA ALA A 104 8.21 7.79 3.91
C ALA A 104 7.13 7.66 2.83
N LEU A 105 6.62 8.76 2.28
CA LEU A 105 5.59 8.73 1.23
C LEU A 105 6.17 8.21 -0.10
N THR A 106 7.38 8.62 -0.46
CA THR A 106 8.02 8.13 -1.69
C THR A 106 8.28 6.64 -1.63
N GLU A 107 8.71 6.13 -0.47
CA GLU A 107 8.90 4.69 -0.24
C GLU A 107 7.56 3.95 -0.25
N TRP A 108 6.53 4.53 0.38
CA TRP A 108 5.18 3.98 0.36
C TRP A 108 4.66 3.78 -1.07
N VAL A 109 4.74 4.83 -1.89
CA VAL A 109 4.25 4.83 -3.27
C VAL A 109 5.07 3.88 -4.16
N SER A 110 6.39 3.86 -4.00
CA SER A 110 7.27 2.95 -4.73
C SER A 110 6.94 1.48 -4.44
N SER A 111 6.70 1.17 -3.16
CA SER A 111 6.32 -0.17 -2.73
C SER A 111 4.90 -0.55 -3.13
N PHE A 112 3.97 0.40 -3.16
CA PHE A 112 2.63 0.18 -3.73
C PHE A 112 2.68 -0.22 -5.20
N ILE A 113 3.44 0.53 -6.03
CA ILE A 113 3.62 0.20 -7.44
C ILE A 113 4.26 -1.18 -7.60
N SER A 114 5.25 -1.50 -6.76
CA SER A 114 5.92 -2.81 -6.76
C SER A 114 4.96 -3.94 -6.40
N GLY A 115 4.18 -3.78 -5.32
CA GLY A 115 3.18 -4.76 -4.88
C GLY A 115 2.11 -5.02 -5.93
N LEU A 116 1.65 -3.97 -6.60
CA LEU A 116 0.70 -4.10 -7.71
C LEU A 116 1.32 -4.85 -8.89
N GLY A 117 2.58 -4.56 -9.22
CA GLY A 117 3.32 -5.22 -10.30
C GLY A 117 3.56 -6.72 -10.07
N LEU A 118 3.50 -7.20 -8.83
CA LEU A 118 3.64 -8.61 -8.47
C LEU A 118 2.39 -9.44 -8.75
N MET A 119 1.22 -8.81 -8.93
CA MET A 119 -0.06 -9.51 -9.12
C MET A 119 -0.30 -10.01 -10.56
N ASP A 120 0.76 -10.07 -11.37
CA ASP A 120 0.77 -10.52 -12.78
C ASP A 120 -0.38 -9.93 -13.63
N LEU A 121 -0.70 -8.65 -13.37
CA LEU A 121 -1.68 -7.89 -14.14
C LEU A 121 -1.14 -7.72 -15.56
N GLN A 122 -1.77 -8.38 -16.54
CA GLN A 122 -1.36 -8.24 -17.92
C GLN A 122 -1.58 -6.79 -18.39
N LYS A 123 -0.66 -6.24 -19.17
CA LYS A 123 -0.72 -4.83 -19.63
C LYS A 123 -1.99 -4.48 -20.42
N ASN A 124 -2.65 -5.45 -21.02
CA ASN A 124 -3.94 -5.29 -21.70
C ASN A 124 -5.15 -5.32 -20.75
N GLN A 125 -4.93 -5.58 -19.46
CA GLN A 125 -5.95 -5.61 -18.41
C GLN A 125 -6.07 -4.28 -17.66
N LEU A 126 -5.06 -3.40 -17.72
CA LEU A 126 -5.11 -2.07 -17.12
C LEU A 126 -5.95 -1.12 -18.00
N SER A 127 -6.90 -0.41 -17.39
CA SER A 127 -7.65 0.66 -18.05
C SER A 127 -6.75 1.89 -18.30
N GLU A 128 -7.20 2.80 -19.15
CA GLU A 128 -6.53 4.10 -19.36
C GLU A 128 -6.46 4.89 -18.03
N GLU A 129 -7.54 4.88 -17.26
CA GLU A 129 -7.62 5.50 -15.94
C GLU A 129 -6.58 4.94 -14.96
N ILE A 130 -6.44 3.62 -14.87
CA ILE A 130 -5.43 3.00 -14.00
C ILE A 130 -4.01 3.29 -14.48
N THR A 131 -3.82 3.40 -15.80
CA THR A 131 -2.53 3.75 -16.36
C THR A 131 -2.14 5.19 -16.00
N GLU A 132 -3.08 6.13 -16.03
CA GLU A 132 -2.89 7.53 -15.61
C GLU A 132 -2.59 7.60 -14.11
N VAL A 133 -3.39 6.92 -13.27
CA VAL A 133 -3.17 6.84 -11.82
C VAL A 133 -1.75 6.33 -11.49
N LEU A 134 -1.28 5.29 -12.18
CA LEU A 134 0.07 4.76 -11.96
C LEU A 134 1.17 5.73 -12.44
N ALA A 135 0.91 6.51 -13.48
CA ALA A 135 1.84 7.55 -13.91
C ALA A 135 1.95 8.66 -12.87
N ASP A 136 0.82 9.12 -12.32
CA ASP A 136 0.79 10.14 -11.27
C ASP A 136 1.53 9.66 -10.00
N LEU A 137 1.27 8.42 -9.57
CA LEU A 137 1.99 7.81 -8.46
C LEU A 137 3.50 7.70 -8.74
N GLN A 138 3.90 7.37 -9.97
CA GLN A 138 5.31 7.33 -10.35
C GLN A 138 5.98 8.71 -10.29
N GLU A 139 5.26 9.81 -10.56
CA GLU A 139 5.77 11.16 -10.36
C GLU A 139 5.91 11.47 -8.86
N ILE A 140 4.92 11.09 -8.04
CA ILE A 140 4.95 11.30 -6.58
C ILE A 140 6.06 10.50 -5.89
N SER A 141 6.43 9.32 -6.41
CA SER A 141 7.57 8.55 -5.89
C SER A 141 8.91 9.28 -5.98
N GLN A 142 8.97 10.40 -6.70
CA GLN A 142 10.15 11.26 -6.86
C GLN A 142 9.99 12.61 -6.11
N LEU A 143 8.98 12.73 -5.25
CA LEU A 143 8.76 13.92 -4.43
C LEU A 143 9.97 14.18 -3.52
N GLY A 144 10.35 15.45 -3.39
CA GLY A 144 11.39 15.88 -2.47
C GLY A 144 10.98 17.19 -1.81
N ILE A 145 11.48 17.42 -0.60
CA ILE A 145 11.28 18.66 0.16
C ILE A 145 12.52 19.53 -0.02
N ASP A 146 12.31 20.80 -0.37
CA ASP A 146 13.37 21.80 -0.43
C ASP A 146 13.40 22.57 0.88
N GLU A 147 14.41 22.32 1.72
CA GLU A 147 14.58 23.00 3.00
C GLU A 147 14.91 24.49 2.87
N GLU A 148 15.27 24.97 1.67
CA GLU A 148 15.57 26.38 1.41
C GLU A 148 14.31 27.19 1.03
N ASP A 149 13.19 26.54 0.73
CA ASP A 149 11.92 27.17 0.34
C ASP A 149 10.92 27.28 1.51
N ASP A 150 9.72 27.80 1.28
CA ASP A 150 8.68 27.95 2.30
C ASP A 150 8.13 26.58 2.75
N LEU A 151 8.54 26.15 3.94
CA LEU A 151 8.14 24.87 4.53
C LEU A 151 6.65 24.82 4.92
N GLU A 152 6.01 25.96 5.20
CA GLU A 152 4.58 25.99 5.55
C GLU A 152 3.73 25.72 4.31
N ASP A 153 4.08 26.35 3.18
CA ASP A 153 3.44 26.10 1.89
C ASP A 153 3.70 24.65 1.43
N GLN A 154 4.92 24.14 1.55
CA GLN A 154 5.24 22.75 1.21
C GLN A 154 4.49 21.75 2.07
N ALA A 155 4.33 22.00 3.38
CA ALA A 155 3.54 21.14 4.25
C ALA A 155 2.06 21.12 3.83
N ALA A 156 1.49 22.27 3.47
CA ALA A 156 0.11 22.34 2.96
C ALA A 156 -0.09 21.62 1.62
N LEU A 157 0.92 21.64 0.74
CA LEU A 157 0.92 20.83 -0.49
C LEU A 157 1.05 19.34 -0.18
N PHE A 158 1.91 18.97 0.77
CA PHE A 158 2.14 17.59 1.15
C PHE A 158 0.86 16.89 1.62
N GLU A 159 0.03 17.55 2.43
CA GLU A 159 -1.26 16.99 2.86
C GLU A 159 -2.22 16.76 1.67
N GLN A 160 -2.15 17.58 0.62
CA GLN A 160 -2.92 17.36 -0.61
C GLN A 160 -2.38 16.16 -1.41
N VAL A 161 -1.06 15.98 -1.44
CA VAL A 161 -0.43 14.82 -2.08
C VAL A 161 -0.83 13.54 -1.36
N LEU A 162 -0.85 13.52 -0.02
CA LEU A 162 -1.32 12.37 0.76
C LEU A 162 -2.75 11.97 0.40
N GLU A 163 -3.68 12.94 0.36
CA GLU A 163 -5.06 12.67 -0.03
C GLU A 163 -5.17 12.19 -1.48
N HIS A 164 -4.36 12.76 -2.38
CA HIS A 164 -4.34 12.32 -3.77
C HIS A 164 -3.87 10.86 -3.90
N VAL A 165 -2.78 10.49 -3.21
CA VAL A 165 -2.30 9.09 -3.16
C VAL A 165 -3.39 8.17 -2.61
N ARG A 166 -4.08 8.57 -1.53
CA ARG A 166 -5.20 7.82 -0.95
C ARG A 166 -6.30 7.57 -1.98
N MET A 167 -6.69 8.59 -2.74
CA MET A 167 -7.68 8.49 -3.81
C MET A 167 -7.23 7.59 -4.96
N CYS A 168 -5.97 7.69 -5.37
CA CYS A 168 -5.38 6.80 -6.38
C CYS A 168 -5.48 5.32 -5.97
N VAL A 169 -5.15 4.99 -4.72
CA VAL A 169 -5.22 3.62 -4.19
C VAL A 169 -6.66 3.10 -4.20
N LEU A 170 -7.62 3.94 -3.78
CA LEU A 170 -9.04 3.60 -3.80
C LEU A 170 -9.56 3.37 -5.22
N SER A 171 -9.16 4.20 -6.18
CA SER A 171 -9.47 4.00 -7.60
C SER A 171 -8.90 2.68 -8.11
N CYS A 172 -7.63 2.38 -7.78
CA CYS A 172 -7.01 1.10 -8.11
C CYS A 172 -7.80 -0.09 -7.55
N HIS A 173 -8.12 -0.06 -6.26
CA HIS A 173 -8.88 -1.12 -5.62
C HIS A 173 -10.28 -1.31 -6.24
N SER A 174 -10.99 -0.21 -6.51
CA SER A 174 -12.33 -0.25 -7.11
C SER A 174 -12.31 -0.86 -8.52
N GLU A 175 -11.46 -0.35 -9.41
CA GLU A 175 -11.44 -0.76 -10.81
C GLU A 175 -10.92 -2.20 -10.98
N LEU A 176 -9.81 -2.54 -10.30
CA LEU A 176 -9.20 -3.87 -10.40
C LEU A 176 -10.04 -4.91 -9.64
N GLY A 177 -10.60 -4.56 -8.49
CA GLY A 177 -11.49 -5.43 -7.71
C GLY A 177 -12.79 -5.75 -8.45
N GLN A 178 -13.44 -4.77 -9.08
CA GLN A 178 -14.63 -5.00 -9.92
C GLN A 178 -14.30 -5.93 -11.09
N ARG A 179 -13.11 -5.79 -11.67
CA ARG A 179 -12.69 -6.59 -12.82
C ARG A 179 -12.46 -8.06 -12.47
N LEU A 180 -11.82 -8.37 -11.35
CA LEU A 180 -11.60 -9.75 -10.91
C LEU A 180 -12.92 -10.50 -10.70
N VAL A 181 -13.92 -9.82 -10.14
CA VAL A 181 -15.28 -10.37 -9.99
C VAL A 181 -15.93 -10.69 -11.35
N ASN A 182 -15.63 -9.89 -12.39
CA ASN A 182 -16.16 -10.10 -13.73
C ASN A 182 -15.42 -11.21 -14.50
N ASP A 183 -14.09 -11.29 -14.39
CA ASP A 183 -13.28 -12.35 -15.02
C ASP A 183 -13.66 -13.74 -14.41
N ASP A 184 -13.90 -13.83 -13.09
CA ASP A 184 -14.42 -15.04 -12.42
C ASP A 184 -15.86 -15.43 -12.86
N ALA A 185 -16.66 -14.45 -13.29
CA ALA A 185 -18.03 -14.70 -13.76
C ALA A 185 -18.05 -15.31 -15.16
N ASP A 186 -17.08 -14.96 -16.01
CA ASP A 186 -16.95 -15.47 -17.39
C ASP A 186 -16.33 -16.88 -17.45
N GLU A 187 -15.62 -17.32 -16.40
CA GLU A 187 -15.09 -18.69 -16.31
C GLU A 187 -16.11 -19.75 -15.83
N LYS A 188 -17.33 -19.35 -15.42
CA LYS A 188 -18.36 -20.34 -15.04
C LYS A 188 -18.79 -21.15 -16.28
N PRO A 189 -18.72 -22.50 -16.24
CA PRO A 189 -19.06 -23.31 -17.40
C PRO A 189 -20.54 -23.10 -17.72
N THR A 190 -20.83 -22.51 -18.88
CA THR A 190 -22.18 -22.52 -19.45
C THR A 190 -22.58 -23.98 -19.63
N VAL A 191 -23.44 -24.46 -18.75
CA VAL A 191 -24.03 -25.80 -18.82
C VAL A 191 -24.84 -25.86 -20.11
N HIS A 192 -24.35 -26.65 -21.08
CA HIS A 192 -25.06 -27.00 -22.31
C HIS A 192 -26.32 -27.82 -22.03
#